data_AF-A0A9D5EUS6-F1
#
_entry.id   AF-A0A9D5EUS6-F1
#
_cell.length_a   1.000
_cell.length_b   1.000
_cell.length_c   1.000
_cell.angle_alpha   90.00
_cell.angle_beta   90.00
_cell.angle_gamma   90.00
#
_symmetry.space_group_name_H-M   'P 1'
#
loop_
_entity.id
_entity.type
_entity.pdbx_description
1 polymer ?
#
loop_
_entity_poly.entity_id
_entity_poly.type
_entity_poly.pdbx_seq_one_letter_code
_entity_poly.pdbx_strand_id
1 'polypeptide(L)'
;MLPFVDMDERIVALAQAAAETHDNGGRIDSFFLNMVFDPVGTLAQFGPRRILLVRGDDDEGPLDLDRPGIDPDAPTPAFKHRIMADFDRAGPSETKLIGAYDDPQRPASTALIARMGATEVREIRNLAMAVGDTKGSFFWKLLPWVRRADPADVARFRARVETLFTWPVGSFGRQVQRTAVRKQMVTTKRTALARAYKEAFGDKNLTSLCLYSGPLNPIDAHAIALIHDLPSDPLTKIGWLGTGDAHLKESADIAAFRRGYGAELDLVSTYLLPHHGSIENSDPNDLIVDADLWVAAADPIHPWAHPHWELEAAVARMG
;
A
#
# COMPACT_ATOMS: atom_id res chain seq x y z
N MET A 1 1.43 -5.77 6.91
CA MET A 1 1.73 -5.54 5.48
C MET A 1 1.79 -4.04 5.29
N LEU A 2 2.75 -3.56 4.52
CA LEU A 2 2.99 -2.13 4.30
C LEU A 2 3.44 -1.94 2.85
N PRO A 3 3.24 -0.75 2.26
CA PRO A 3 3.91 -0.43 1.01
C PRO A 3 5.43 -0.54 1.21
N PHE A 4 6.11 -1.11 0.24
CA PHE A 4 7.54 -0.94 0.10
C PHE A 4 7.78 0.54 -0.17
N VAL A 5 8.68 1.16 0.60
CA VAL A 5 9.11 2.54 0.36
C VAL A 5 10.61 2.54 0.22
N ASP A 6 11.09 3.05 -0.92
CA ASP A 6 12.52 3.18 -1.18
C ASP A 6 13.12 4.33 -0.35
N MET A 7 14.43 4.54 -0.46
CA MET A 7 15.08 5.63 0.28
C MET A 7 14.52 7.00 -0.09
N ASP A 8 14.13 7.22 -1.34
CA ASP A 8 13.71 8.53 -1.81
C ASP A 8 12.35 8.88 -1.22
N GLU A 9 11.39 7.95 -1.29
CA GLU A 9 10.09 8.12 -0.64
C GLU A 9 10.18 8.23 0.88
N ARG A 10 11.10 7.49 1.54
CA ARG A 10 11.32 7.66 2.99
C ARG A 10 11.79 9.08 3.32
N ILE A 11 12.68 9.65 2.51
CA ILE A 11 13.13 11.03 2.68
C ILE A 11 12.02 12.03 2.34
N VAL A 12 11.16 11.73 1.35
CA VAL A 12 10.01 12.58 1.03
C VAL A 12 8.98 12.54 2.17
N ALA A 13 8.67 11.37 2.73
CA ALA A 13 7.78 11.23 3.90
C ALA A 13 8.33 11.98 5.13
N LEU A 14 9.65 11.92 5.36
CA LEU A 14 10.31 12.75 6.37
C LEU A 14 10.10 14.25 6.12
N ALA A 15 10.21 14.66 4.85
CA ALA A 15 10.04 16.05 4.44
C ALA A 15 8.59 16.53 4.61
N GLN A 16 7.61 15.67 4.32
CA GLN A 16 6.19 15.90 4.60
C GLN A 16 5.95 16.10 6.09
N ALA A 17 6.36 15.15 6.94
CA ALA A 17 6.19 15.24 8.38
C ALA A 17 6.89 16.50 8.96
N ALA A 18 8.03 16.89 8.38
CA ALA A 18 8.72 18.13 8.73
C ALA A 18 7.93 19.38 8.30
N ALA A 19 7.24 19.36 7.16
CA ALA A 19 6.38 20.45 6.71
C ALA A 19 5.16 20.62 7.60
N GLU A 20 4.47 19.53 7.94
CA GLU A 20 3.32 19.54 8.84
C GLU A 20 3.71 20.04 10.25
N THR A 21 4.82 19.54 10.79
CA THR A 21 5.33 19.99 12.11
C THR A 21 5.75 21.45 12.09
N HIS A 22 6.28 21.94 10.96
CA HIS A 22 6.65 23.35 10.82
C HIS A 22 5.43 24.27 10.83
N ASP A 23 4.32 23.84 10.24
CA ASP A 23 3.10 24.66 10.12
C ASP A 23 2.22 24.60 11.37
N ASN A 24 2.08 23.41 11.94
CA ASN A 24 1.17 23.15 13.07
C ASN A 24 1.88 23.15 14.42
N GLY A 25 3.21 23.26 14.42
CA GLY A 25 4.04 23.01 15.60
C GLY A 25 4.15 21.52 15.93
N GLY A 26 4.91 21.21 16.99
CA GLY A 26 5.05 19.84 17.50
C GLY A 26 6.40 19.19 17.23
N ARG A 27 6.43 17.85 17.23
CA ARG A 27 7.64 17.05 17.02
C ARG A 27 7.32 15.82 16.17
N ILE A 28 8.17 15.54 15.20
CA ILE A 28 8.16 14.27 14.48
C ILE A 28 8.48 13.15 15.47
N ASP A 29 7.60 12.16 15.54
CA ASP A 29 7.71 11.02 16.44
C ASP A 29 8.98 10.18 16.18
N SER A 30 9.54 9.64 17.26
CA SER A 30 10.78 8.87 17.21
C SER A 30 10.65 7.53 16.48
N PHE A 31 9.49 6.87 16.59
CA PHE A 31 9.21 5.65 15.84
C PHE A 31 9.10 5.95 14.34
N PHE A 32 8.44 7.06 13.95
CA PHE A 32 8.42 7.50 12.55
C PHE A 32 9.84 7.77 12.00
N LEU A 33 10.68 8.46 12.77
CA LEU A 33 12.08 8.69 12.37
C LEU A 33 12.83 7.36 12.19
N ASN A 34 12.64 6.40 13.09
CA ASN A 34 13.25 5.08 12.97
C ASN A 34 12.73 4.34 11.73
N MET A 35 11.43 4.45 11.41
CA MET A 35 10.85 3.91 10.18
C MET A 35 11.47 4.50 8.90
N VAL A 36 11.80 5.78 8.90
CA VAL A 36 12.51 6.44 7.78
C VAL A 36 13.92 5.85 7.61
N PHE A 37 14.62 5.57 8.70
CA PHE A 37 15.99 5.01 8.65
C PHE A 37 16.03 3.53 8.31
N ASP A 38 15.27 2.74 9.05
CA ASP A 38 15.29 1.29 9.03
C ASP A 38 13.87 0.76 9.36
N PRO A 39 12.96 0.75 8.37
CA PRO A 39 11.59 0.32 8.60
C PRO A 39 11.52 -1.15 9.04
N VAL A 40 12.41 -2.00 8.51
CA VAL A 40 12.44 -3.43 8.82
C VAL A 40 12.91 -3.66 10.25
N GLY A 41 14.05 -3.07 10.65
CA GLY A 41 14.57 -3.13 12.01
C GLY A 41 13.59 -2.53 13.03
N THR A 42 12.95 -1.42 12.68
CA THR A 42 11.95 -0.76 13.55
C THR A 42 10.73 -1.66 13.79
N LEU A 43 10.17 -2.27 12.74
CA LEU A 43 9.02 -3.17 12.87
C LEU A 43 9.39 -4.51 13.55
N ALA A 44 10.61 -5.00 13.35
CA ALA A 44 11.02 -6.28 13.93
C ALA A 44 11.12 -6.25 15.46
N GLN A 45 11.24 -5.06 16.07
CA GLN A 45 11.22 -4.89 17.53
C GLN A 45 9.89 -5.35 18.16
N PHE A 46 8.81 -5.40 17.38
CA PHE A 46 7.50 -5.89 17.82
C PHE A 46 7.37 -7.42 17.74
N GLY A 47 8.44 -8.13 17.36
CA GLY A 47 8.45 -9.58 17.19
C GLY A 47 7.46 -10.13 16.15
N PRO A 48 7.19 -9.47 15.01
CA PRO A 48 6.30 -10.02 14.01
C PRO A 48 6.92 -11.29 13.43
N ARG A 49 6.10 -12.34 13.22
CA ARG A 49 6.56 -13.52 12.49
C ARG A 49 6.94 -13.18 11.05
N ARG A 50 6.20 -12.26 10.41
CA ARG A 50 6.40 -11.83 9.03
C ARG A 50 6.18 -10.34 8.84
N ILE A 51 7.05 -9.71 8.06
CA ILE A 51 6.87 -8.36 7.51
C ILE A 51 6.68 -8.52 6.00
N LEU A 52 5.59 -7.97 5.46
CA LEU A 52 5.29 -7.97 4.02
C LEU A 52 5.40 -6.52 3.52
N LEU A 53 6.34 -6.28 2.60
CA LEU A 53 6.57 -5.01 1.91
C LEU A 53 6.06 -5.15 0.47
N VAL A 54 5.08 -4.34 0.08
CA VAL A 54 4.41 -4.45 -1.23
C VAL A 54 4.95 -3.40 -2.20
N ARG A 55 5.49 -3.83 -3.34
CA ARG A 55 5.95 -2.93 -4.41
C ARG A 55 4.81 -2.48 -5.32
N GLY A 56 4.99 -1.31 -5.93
CA GLY A 56 4.17 -0.87 -7.05
C GLY A 56 4.56 -1.59 -8.35
N ASP A 57 3.68 -1.51 -9.34
CA ASP A 57 3.91 -2.09 -10.68
C ASP A 57 5.20 -1.56 -11.33
N ASP A 58 5.44 -0.26 -11.22
CA ASP A 58 6.52 0.46 -11.91
C ASP A 58 7.90 0.39 -11.23
N ASP A 59 8.05 -0.41 -10.15
CA ASP A 59 9.30 -0.47 -9.38
C ASP A 59 10.38 -1.32 -10.11
N GLU A 60 10.91 -0.88 -11.25
CA GLU A 60 11.90 -1.61 -12.08
C GLU A 60 13.27 -1.88 -11.39
N GLY A 61 13.52 -1.34 -10.20
CA GLY A 61 14.79 -1.53 -9.49
C GLY A 61 14.97 -2.94 -8.91
N PRO A 62 16.20 -3.49 -8.86
CA PRO A 62 16.46 -4.74 -8.15
C PRO A 62 15.99 -4.64 -6.70
N LEU A 63 15.67 -5.79 -6.12
CA LEU A 63 15.37 -5.88 -4.69
C LEU A 63 16.59 -5.32 -3.93
N ASP A 64 16.37 -4.42 -2.98
CA ASP A 64 17.46 -3.77 -2.25
C ASP A 64 18.13 -4.78 -1.31
N LEU A 65 19.15 -5.46 -1.84
CA LEU A 65 19.94 -6.50 -1.17
C LEU A 65 20.99 -5.92 -0.21
N ASP A 66 21.31 -4.63 -0.31
CA ASP A 66 22.35 -3.97 0.49
C ASP A 66 21.86 -3.58 1.91
N ARG A 67 20.73 -4.14 2.35
CA ARG A 67 20.18 -3.87 3.68
C ARG A 67 21.03 -4.55 4.77
N PRO A 68 21.43 -3.80 5.83
CA PRO A 68 22.07 -4.40 6.98
C PRO A 68 21.20 -5.53 7.58
N GLY A 69 21.78 -6.73 7.72
CA GLY A 69 21.10 -7.86 8.37
C GLY A 69 20.26 -8.75 7.44
N ILE A 70 20.30 -8.54 6.12
CA ILE A 70 19.80 -9.52 5.15
C ILE A 70 20.94 -10.49 4.82
N ASP A 71 20.69 -11.79 4.95
CA ASP A 71 21.56 -12.84 4.42
C ASP A 71 21.26 -13.00 2.91
N PRO A 72 22.16 -12.54 2.02
CA PRO A 72 21.95 -12.59 0.57
C PRO A 72 22.03 -14.02 0.01
N ASP A 73 22.60 -14.97 0.77
CA ASP A 73 22.75 -16.37 0.38
C ASP A 73 21.55 -17.22 0.83
N ALA A 74 20.53 -16.60 1.47
CA ALA A 74 19.30 -17.29 1.79
C ALA A 74 18.62 -17.75 0.49
N PRO A 75 18.32 -19.06 0.33
CA PRO A 75 17.74 -19.58 -0.90
C PRO A 75 16.41 -18.89 -1.19
N THR A 76 16.31 -18.20 -2.34
CA THR A 76 15.05 -17.67 -2.85
C THR A 76 14.13 -18.85 -3.15
N PRO A 77 13.01 -19.05 -2.44
CA PRO A 77 12.12 -20.13 -2.78
C PRO A 77 11.48 -19.79 -4.12
N ALA A 78 11.69 -20.61 -5.13
CA ALA A 78 10.88 -20.55 -6.34
C ALA A 78 9.42 -20.70 -5.92
N PHE A 79 8.57 -19.74 -6.29
CA PHE A 79 7.12 -19.86 -6.14
C PHE A 79 6.65 -20.99 -7.07
N LYS A 80 6.71 -22.23 -6.60
CA LYS A 80 5.88 -23.28 -7.19
C LYS A 80 4.46 -23.00 -6.73
N HIS A 81 3.53 -22.90 -7.69
CA HIS A 81 2.07 -22.77 -7.56
C HIS A 81 1.41 -23.84 -6.67
N ARG A 82 1.91 -24.04 -5.47
CA ARG A 82 1.45 -25.09 -4.58
C ARG A 82 0.85 -24.38 -3.39
N ILE A 83 -0.48 -24.28 -3.43
CA ILE A 83 -1.29 -24.37 -2.22
C ILE A 83 -0.85 -25.69 -1.58
N MET A 84 0.23 -25.67 -0.78
CA MET A 84 0.66 -26.81 0.02
C MET A 84 -0.28 -26.84 1.20
N ALA A 85 -1.44 -27.37 0.88
CA ALA A 85 -2.45 -27.75 1.81
C ALA A 85 -1.94 -28.97 2.58
N ASP A 86 -1.08 -28.73 3.57
CA ASP A 86 -0.83 -29.70 4.65
C ASP A 86 -2.09 -29.73 5.52
N PHE A 87 -3.13 -30.40 5.03
CA PHE A 87 -4.45 -30.49 5.67
C PHE A 87 -4.52 -31.52 6.81
N ASP A 88 -3.39 -32.11 7.23
CA ASP A 88 -3.35 -33.23 8.18
C ASP A 88 -3.18 -32.84 9.67
N ARG A 89 -3.52 -31.62 10.08
CA ARG A 89 -3.46 -31.25 11.51
C ARG A 89 -4.83 -31.17 12.17
N ALA A 90 -5.15 -32.21 12.95
CA ALA A 90 -6.18 -32.16 13.98
C ALA A 90 -5.81 -31.07 15.02
N GLY A 91 -6.42 -29.90 14.89
CA GLY A 91 -6.26 -28.75 15.76
C GLY A 91 -7.37 -27.71 15.53
N PRO A 92 -7.48 -26.68 16.38
CA PRO A 92 -8.41 -25.57 16.16
C PRO A 92 -8.16 -24.94 14.78
N SER A 93 -9.23 -24.51 14.10
CA SER A 93 -9.12 -23.85 12.80
C SER A 93 -8.37 -22.53 12.95
N GLU A 94 -7.11 -22.52 12.54
CA GLU A 94 -6.31 -21.30 12.49
C GLU A 94 -6.31 -20.77 11.06
N THR A 95 -6.86 -19.56 10.86
CA THR A 95 -6.76 -18.86 9.58
C THR A 95 -5.31 -18.43 9.35
N LYS A 96 -4.74 -18.83 8.22
CA LYS A 96 -3.33 -18.55 7.87
C LYS A 96 -3.21 -18.12 6.42
N LEU A 97 -2.13 -17.40 6.13
CA LEU A 97 -1.65 -17.26 4.75
C LEU A 97 -1.20 -18.64 4.26
N ILE A 98 -2.01 -19.27 3.42
CA ILE A 98 -1.84 -20.63 2.91
C ILE A 98 -1.06 -20.68 1.59
N GLY A 99 -0.97 -19.54 0.90
CA GLY A 99 -0.22 -19.46 -0.34
C GLY A 99 -0.17 -18.05 -0.88
N ALA A 100 0.69 -17.89 -1.87
CA ALA A 100 0.65 -16.75 -2.74
C ALA A 100 0.89 -17.27 -4.17
N TYR A 101 0.24 -16.67 -5.14
CA TYR A 101 0.20 -17.20 -6.50
C TYR A 101 0.29 -16.08 -7.53
N ASP A 102 0.92 -16.40 -8.67
CA ASP A 102 0.84 -15.57 -9.86
C ASP A 102 -0.59 -15.59 -10.36
N ASP A 103 -1.19 -14.40 -10.44
CA ASP A 103 -2.43 -14.22 -11.17
C ASP A 103 -2.08 -14.19 -12.66
N PRO A 104 -2.54 -15.15 -13.48
CA PRO A 104 -2.17 -15.25 -14.89
C PRO A 104 -2.61 -14.04 -15.72
N GLN A 105 -3.51 -13.21 -15.18
CA GLN A 105 -3.93 -11.95 -15.82
C GLN A 105 -3.00 -10.77 -15.50
N ARG A 106 -1.95 -10.97 -14.70
CA ARG A 106 -1.07 -9.91 -14.18
C ARG A 106 0.40 -10.11 -14.57
N PRO A 107 1.22 -9.05 -14.52
CA PRO A 107 2.66 -9.19 -14.65
C PRO A 107 3.21 -10.18 -13.62
N ALA A 108 4.27 -10.90 -13.99
CA ALA A 108 4.88 -11.92 -13.14
C ALA A 108 5.15 -11.41 -11.73
N SER A 109 4.73 -12.16 -10.71
CA SER A 109 5.01 -11.79 -9.33
C SER A 109 6.49 -12.01 -9.03
N THR A 110 7.02 -11.15 -8.17
CA THR A 110 8.37 -11.29 -7.65
C THR A 110 8.32 -11.23 -6.15
N ALA A 111 9.17 -12.04 -5.50
CA ALA A 111 9.28 -12.04 -4.07
C ALA A 111 10.73 -12.25 -3.63
N LEU A 112 11.25 -11.31 -2.82
CA LEU A 112 12.47 -11.52 -2.04
C LEU A 112 12.09 -12.04 -0.67
N ILE A 113 12.85 -13.00 -0.14
CA ILE A 113 12.71 -13.43 1.25
C ILE A 113 14.05 -13.26 1.95
N ALA A 114 14.02 -12.49 3.04
CA ALA A 114 15.13 -12.33 3.96
C ALA A 114 14.71 -12.75 5.36
N ARG A 115 15.67 -13.13 6.20
CA ARG A 115 15.45 -13.41 7.62
C ARG A 115 16.25 -12.46 8.47
N MET A 116 15.60 -11.89 9.48
CA MET A 116 16.24 -11.07 10.50
C MET A 116 15.86 -11.65 11.87
N GLY A 117 16.72 -12.50 12.41
CA GLY A 117 16.39 -13.32 13.58
C GLY A 117 15.22 -14.27 13.29
N ALA A 118 14.17 -14.18 14.11
CA ALA A 118 12.94 -14.96 13.94
C ALA A 118 11.94 -14.34 12.95
N THR A 119 12.19 -13.11 12.49
CA THR A 119 11.30 -12.35 11.61
C THR A 119 11.63 -12.65 10.15
N GLU A 120 10.63 -13.08 9.39
CA GLU A 120 10.72 -13.23 7.94
C GLU A 120 10.28 -11.94 7.25
N VAL A 121 11.13 -11.37 6.41
CA VAL A 121 10.82 -10.18 5.63
C VAL A 121 10.60 -10.59 4.19
N ARG A 122 9.43 -10.25 3.64
CA ARG A 122 9.09 -10.50 2.24
C ARG A 122 8.81 -9.21 1.52
N GLU A 123 9.46 -9.04 0.40
CA GLU A 123 9.18 -7.95 -0.52
C GLU A 123 8.46 -8.55 -1.71
N ILE A 124 7.22 -8.13 -1.96
CA ILE A 124 6.30 -8.76 -2.92
C ILE A 124 5.83 -7.76 -3.96
N ARG A 125 5.69 -8.19 -5.20
CA ARG A 125 5.05 -7.41 -6.29
C ARG A 125 3.98 -8.24 -6.95
N ASN A 126 2.82 -7.64 -7.21
CA ASN A 126 1.71 -8.25 -7.97
C ASN A 126 1.28 -9.62 -7.45
N LEU A 127 1.41 -9.79 -6.14
CA LEU A 127 1.24 -11.08 -5.50
C LEU A 127 -0.14 -11.14 -4.83
N ALA A 128 -1.01 -11.97 -5.39
CA ALA A 128 -2.23 -12.37 -4.71
C ALA A 128 -1.89 -13.32 -3.55
N MET A 129 -2.52 -13.10 -2.41
CA MET A 129 -2.33 -13.90 -1.20
C MET A 129 -3.61 -14.65 -0.88
N ALA A 130 -3.50 -15.97 -0.78
CA ALA A 130 -4.58 -16.80 -0.32
C ALA A 130 -4.51 -16.96 1.20
N VAL A 131 -5.59 -16.57 1.87
CA VAL A 131 -5.84 -16.80 3.27
C VAL A 131 -6.89 -17.89 3.38
N GLY A 132 -6.63 -18.89 4.20
CA GLY A 132 -7.58 -19.98 4.38
C GLY A 132 -7.44 -20.65 5.73
N ASP A 133 -8.42 -21.47 6.06
CA ASP A 133 -8.32 -22.33 7.24
C ASP A 133 -7.50 -23.59 6.93
N THR A 134 -7.03 -24.24 7.99
CA THR A 134 -6.29 -25.50 7.88
C THR A 134 -7.15 -26.69 7.45
N LYS A 135 -8.45 -26.48 7.17
CA LYS A 135 -9.40 -27.51 6.74
C LYS A 135 -9.76 -27.37 5.26
N GLY A 136 -9.26 -26.34 4.58
CA GLY A 136 -9.53 -26.07 3.17
C GLY A 136 -10.97 -25.66 2.90
N SER A 137 -11.71 -25.19 3.91
CA SER A 137 -13.14 -24.84 3.78
C SER A 137 -13.36 -23.37 3.43
N PHE A 138 -12.33 -22.54 3.58
CA PHE A 138 -12.39 -21.10 3.29
C PHE A 138 -11.15 -20.68 2.52
N PHE A 139 -11.35 -20.02 1.38
CA PHE A 139 -10.28 -19.42 0.59
C PHE A 139 -10.61 -17.96 0.29
N TRP A 140 -9.77 -17.08 0.79
CA TRP A 140 -9.91 -15.63 0.71
C TRP A 140 -8.68 -15.04 0.02
N LYS A 141 -8.89 -14.18 -0.95
CA LYS A 141 -7.87 -13.45 -1.68
C LYS A 141 -7.64 -12.11 -1.01
N LEU A 142 -6.39 -11.84 -0.65
CA LEU A 142 -5.88 -10.51 -0.38
C LEU A 142 -5.02 -10.08 -1.55
N LEU A 143 -5.32 -8.90 -2.09
CA LEU A 143 -4.68 -8.41 -3.30
C LEU A 143 -4.26 -6.96 -3.10
N PRO A 144 -3.01 -6.74 -2.68
CA PRO A 144 -2.51 -5.40 -2.44
C PRO A 144 -2.09 -4.75 -3.76
N TRP A 145 -2.28 -3.45 -3.85
CA TRP A 145 -1.79 -2.62 -4.94
C TRP A 145 -1.23 -1.32 -4.35
N VAL A 146 -0.11 -0.84 -4.87
CA VAL A 146 0.56 0.35 -4.32
C VAL A 146 0.62 1.43 -5.39
N ARG A 147 -0.06 2.56 -5.14
CA ARG A 147 0.20 3.80 -5.88
C ARG A 147 1.46 4.43 -5.33
N ARG A 148 2.50 4.53 -6.15
CA ARG A 148 3.75 5.26 -5.83
C ARG A 148 3.54 6.77 -5.94
N ALA A 149 4.49 7.55 -5.45
CA ALA A 149 4.52 8.98 -5.74
C ALA A 149 4.77 9.23 -7.24
N ASP A 150 4.29 10.37 -7.77
CA ASP A 150 4.57 10.75 -9.16
C ASP A 150 6.09 10.90 -9.37
N PRO A 151 6.70 10.16 -10.31
CA PRO A 151 8.14 10.24 -10.58
C PRO A 151 8.62 11.66 -10.92
N ALA A 152 7.81 12.48 -11.59
CA ALA A 152 8.13 13.85 -11.91
C ALA A 152 8.18 14.73 -10.64
N ASP A 153 7.26 14.51 -9.70
CA ASP A 153 7.23 15.22 -8.43
C ASP A 153 8.41 14.81 -7.55
N VAL A 154 8.74 13.51 -7.52
CA VAL A 154 9.94 12.99 -6.87
C VAL A 154 11.20 13.61 -7.48
N ALA A 155 11.29 13.71 -8.81
CA ALA A 155 12.43 14.35 -9.48
C ALA A 155 12.58 15.84 -9.12
N ARG A 156 11.46 16.59 -9.08
CA ARG A 156 11.47 18.00 -8.64
C ARG A 156 11.93 18.13 -7.19
N PHE A 157 11.45 17.24 -6.31
CA PHE A 157 11.88 17.19 -4.91
C PHE A 157 13.39 16.97 -4.79
N ARG A 158 13.94 15.97 -5.49
CA ARG A 158 15.38 15.67 -5.48
C ARG A 158 16.21 16.89 -5.89
N ALA A 159 15.86 17.51 -7.02
CA ALA A 159 16.55 18.71 -7.53
C ALA A 159 16.48 19.88 -6.53
N ARG A 160 15.34 20.03 -5.84
CA ARG A 160 15.18 21.08 -4.84
C ARG A 160 16.02 20.82 -3.59
N VAL A 161 16.05 19.58 -3.11
CA VAL A 161 16.93 19.19 -1.99
C VAL A 161 18.39 19.46 -2.35
N GLU A 162 18.84 19.05 -3.54
CA GLU A 162 20.21 19.30 -4.00
C GLU A 162 20.57 20.79 -3.97
N THR A 163 19.66 21.65 -4.44
CA THR A 163 19.83 23.11 -4.40
C THR A 163 19.94 23.62 -2.96
N LEU A 164 19.01 23.24 -2.08
CA LEU A 164 18.95 23.73 -0.70
C LEU A 164 20.11 23.21 0.16
N PHE A 165 20.66 22.06 -0.19
CA PHE A 165 21.79 21.43 0.51
C PHE A 165 23.14 21.76 -0.14
N THR A 166 23.13 22.51 -1.24
CA THR A 166 24.32 22.85 -2.03
C THR A 166 25.07 21.60 -2.48
N TRP A 167 24.32 20.59 -2.91
CA TRP A 167 24.85 19.37 -3.48
C TRP A 167 24.99 19.49 -5.00
N PRO A 168 25.91 18.73 -5.63
CA PRO A 168 25.96 18.62 -7.07
C PRO A 168 24.62 18.10 -7.63
N VAL A 169 24.23 18.61 -8.79
CA VAL A 169 23.02 18.16 -9.50
C VAL A 169 23.11 16.66 -9.79
N GLY A 170 22.03 15.93 -9.52
CA GLY A 170 21.94 14.47 -9.70
C GLY A 170 22.67 13.63 -8.66
N SER A 171 23.18 14.25 -7.59
CA SER A 171 23.88 13.53 -6.51
C SER A 171 22.97 13.05 -5.37
N PHE A 172 21.68 13.40 -5.38
CA PHE A 172 20.72 13.10 -4.32
C PHE A 172 20.80 11.65 -3.87
N GLY A 173 20.61 10.70 -4.80
CA GLY A 173 20.59 9.26 -4.52
C GLY A 173 21.86 8.80 -3.80
N ARG A 174 23.05 9.26 -4.24
CA ARG A 174 24.32 8.93 -3.58
C ARG A 174 24.44 9.54 -2.19
N GLN A 175 23.96 10.77 -2.01
CA GLN A 175 24.06 11.48 -0.74
C GLN A 175 23.15 10.86 0.33
N VAL A 176 21.91 10.52 -0.03
CA VAL A 176 20.96 9.92 0.92
C VAL A 176 21.35 8.51 1.36
N GLN A 177 22.25 7.84 0.64
CA GLN A 177 22.83 6.56 1.09
C GLN A 177 23.83 6.71 2.24
N ARG A 178 24.34 7.92 2.52
CA ARG A 178 25.29 8.16 3.61
C ARG A 178 24.55 8.34 4.93
N THR A 179 24.81 7.47 5.91
CA THR A 179 24.20 7.54 7.25
C THR A 179 24.33 8.91 7.91
N ALA A 180 25.50 9.55 7.79
CA ALA A 180 25.73 10.90 8.34
C ALA A 180 24.82 11.96 7.70
N VAL A 181 24.56 11.87 6.39
CA VAL A 181 23.65 12.77 5.67
C VAL A 181 22.21 12.55 6.13
N ARG A 182 21.76 11.30 6.21
CA ARG A 182 20.42 10.98 6.73
C ARG A 182 20.23 11.49 8.16
N LYS A 183 21.26 11.36 9.01
CA LYS A 183 21.26 11.91 10.38
C LYS A 183 21.10 13.44 10.38
N GLN A 184 21.74 14.16 9.47
CA GLN A 184 21.56 15.61 9.33
C GLN A 184 20.15 15.97 8.83
N MET A 185 19.62 15.22 7.86
CA MET A 185 18.26 15.37 7.32
C MET A 185 17.21 15.32 8.43
N VAL A 186 17.29 14.32 9.32
CA VAL A 186 16.36 14.19 10.45
C VAL A 186 16.67 15.11 11.63
N THR A 187 17.74 15.89 11.64
CA THR A 187 18.08 16.77 12.77
C THR A 187 18.08 18.23 12.35
N THR A 188 19.14 18.65 11.66
CA THR A 188 19.44 20.06 11.39
C THR A 188 18.91 20.58 10.06
N LYS A 189 18.41 19.70 9.18
CA LYS A 189 17.97 20.07 7.83
C LYS A 189 16.46 19.91 7.57
N ARG A 190 15.66 19.68 8.61
CA ARG A 190 14.20 19.47 8.50
C ARG A 190 13.49 20.62 7.79
N THR A 191 13.81 21.88 8.11
CA THR A 191 13.18 23.05 7.47
C THR A 191 13.47 23.12 5.96
N ALA A 192 14.69 22.74 5.55
CA ALA A 192 15.04 22.69 4.13
C ALA A 192 14.28 21.57 3.41
N LEU A 193 14.12 20.41 4.06
CA LEU A 193 13.30 19.31 3.53
C LEU A 193 11.84 19.70 3.40
N ALA A 194 11.25 20.28 4.46
CA ALA A 194 9.87 20.78 4.46
C ALA A 194 9.62 21.73 3.28
N ARG A 195 10.55 22.66 3.03
CA ARG A 195 10.47 23.57 1.89
C ARG A 195 10.55 22.84 0.55
N ALA A 196 11.47 21.89 0.40
CA ALA A 196 11.59 21.11 -0.82
C ALA A 196 10.31 20.29 -1.09
N TYR A 197 9.70 19.73 -0.04
CA TYR A 197 8.45 19.00 -0.13
C TYR A 197 7.31 19.88 -0.63
N LYS A 198 7.05 21.02 0.04
CA LYS A 198 5.95 21.92 -0.35
C LYS A 198 6.07 22.42 -1.78
N GLU A 199 7.29 22.72 -2.23
CA GLU A 199 7.52 23.18 -3.60
C GLU A 199 7.32 22.07 -4.65
N ALA A 200 7.58 20.80 -4.30
CA ALA A 200 7.46 19.68 -5.23
C ALA A 200 6.07 19.05 -5.24
N PHE A 201 5.48 18.83 -4.07
CA PHE A 201 4.26 18.04 -3.87
C PHE A 201 3.06 18.86 -3.40
N GLY A 202 3.28 20.04 -2.81
CA GLY A 202 2.20 20.77 -2.14
C GLY A 202 1.67 19.98 -0.94
N ASP A 203 0.39 19.58 -1.02
CA ASP A 203 -0.35 18.85 0.02
C ASP A 203 -0.82 17.46 -0.45
N LYS A 204 -0.12 16.86 -1.41
CA LYS A 204 -0.48 15.56 -1.97
C LYS A 204 0.06 14.41 -1.13
N ASN A 205 -0.77 13.40 -0.91
CA ASN A 205 -0.31 12.10 -0.39
C ASN A 205 0.56 11.38 -1.44
N LEU A 206 1.65 10.79 -0.99
CA LEU A 206 2.72 10.26 -1.85
C LEU A 206 2.45 8.83 -2.29
N THR A 207 2.33 7.94 -1.32
CA THR A 207 2.30 6.50 -1.54
C THR A 207 1.11 5.93 -0.79
N SER A 208 0.19 5.28 -1.49
CA SER A 208 -0.96 4.62 -0.87
C SER A 208 -0.92 3.12 -1.12
N LEU A 209 -1.25 2.36 -0.09
CA LEU A 209 -1.52 0.94 -0.19
C LEU A 209 -3.03 0.74 -0.29
N CYS A 210 -3.46 0.25 -1.45
CA CYS A 210 -4.80 -0.24 -1.68
C CYS A 210 -4.84 -1.75 -1.43
N LEU A 211 -5.97 -2.28 -0.97
CA LEU A 211 -6.15 -3.69 -0.68
C LEU A 211 -7.55 -4.15 -1.06
N TYR A 212 -7.62 -5.06 -2.03
CA TYR A 212 -8.81 -5.88 -2.20
C TYR A 212 -8.73 -7.07 -1.23
N SER A 213 -9.87 -7.40 -0.65
CA SER A 213 -10.08 -8.47 0.30
C SER A 213 -11.41 -9.15 -0.03
N GLY A 214 -11.37 -10.33 -0.61
CA GLY A 214 -12.58 -11.02 -1.06
C GLY A 214 -12.37 -12.51 -1.27
N PRO A 215 -13.34 -13.25 -1.80
CA PRO A 215 -13.22 -14.68 -2.03
C PRO A 215 -12.14 -15.02 -3.05
N LEU A 216 -11.43 -16.13 -2.85
CA LEU A 216 -10.43 -16.62 -3.82
C LEU A 216 -11.10 -17.10 -5.12
N ASN A 217 -12.20 -17.82 -4.98
CA ASN A 217 -13.07 -18.18 -6.10
C ASN A 217 -14.48 -17.66 -5.78
N PRO A 218 -14.90 -16.55 -6.40
CA PRO A 218 -16.22 -15.96 -6.14
C PRO A 218 -17.39 -16.88 -6.49
N ILE A 219 -17.21 -17.79 -7.46
CA ILE A 219 -18.23 -18.77 -7.85
C ILE A 219 -18.44 -19.81 -6.75
N ASP A 220 -17.35 -20.22 -6.09
CA ASP A 220 -17.37 -21.19 -4.99
C ASP A 220 -17.65 -20.52 -3.64
N ALA A 221 -17.52 -19.20 -3.57
CA ALA A 221 -17.98 -18.41 -2.45
C ALA A 221 -19.49 -18.30 -2.54
N HIS A 222 -20.16 -19.44 -2.33
CA HIS A 222 -21.55 -19.45 -1.94
C HIS A 222 -21.66 -18.41 -0.83
N ALA A 223 -22.40 -17.33 -1.10
CA ALA A 223 -22.84 -16.44 -0.05
C ALA A 223 -23.28 -17.37 1.07
N ILE A 224 -22.68 -17.25 2.26
CA ILE A 224 -23.36 -17.76 3.43
C ILE A 224 -24.62 -16.91 3.45
N ALA A 225 -25.66 -17.41 2.80
CA ALA A 225 -26.94 -16.77 2.71
C ALA A 225 -27.45 -16.84 4.13
N LEU A 226 -27.11 -15.81 4.92
CA LEU A 226 -27.65 -15.59 6.25
C LEU A 226 -29.19 -15.53 6.19
N ILE A 227 -29.74 -15.39 4.97
CA ILE A 227 -31.14 -15.45 4.61
C ILE A 227 -31.32 -16.54 3.53
N HIS A 228 -31.86 -17.69 3.92
CA HIS A 228 -32.03 -18.88 3.06
C HIS A 228 -32.97 -18.69 1.85
N ASP A 229 -33.73 -17.59 1.80
CA ASP A 229 -34.79 -17.36 0.81
C ASP A 229 -34.40 -16.34 -0.29
N LEU A 230 -33.15 -15.86 -0.29
CA LEU A 230 -32.69 -14.99 -1.38
C LEU A 230 -32.40 -15.83 -2.63
N PRO A 231 -32.90 -15.43 -3.81
CA PRO A 231 -32.49 -16.02 -5.08
C PRO A 231 -30.96 -15.97 -5.18
N SER A 232 -30.35 -17.04 -5.70
CA SER A 232 -28.93 -17.04 -6.01
C SER A 232 -28.66 -15.94 -7.04
N ASP A 233 -27.94 -14.89 -6.65
CA ASP A 233 -27.42 -13.91 -7.61
C ASP A 233 -26.19 -14.53 -8.32
N PRO A 234 -26.14 -14.50 -9.66
CA PRO A 234 -25.00 -15.01 -10.42
C PRO A 234 -23.66 -14.35 -10.07
N LEU A 235 -23.66 -13.17 -9.43
CA LEU A 235 -22.44 -12.51 -8.95
C LEU A 235 -22.63 -12.05 -7.50
N THR A 236 -22.34 -12.92 -6.54
CA THR A 236 -22.31 -12.49 -5.13
C THR A 236 -21.13 -11.53 -4.92
N LYS A 237 -21.42 -10.22 -4.88
CA LYS A 237 -20.46 -9.19 -4.47
C LYS A 237 -20.27 -9.29 -2.96
N ILE A 238 -19.09 -9.72 -2.52
CA ILE A 238 -18.69 -9.76 -1.09
C ILE A 238 -17.26 -9.25 -0.88
N GLY A 239 -16.62 -8.75 -1.93
CA GLY A 239 -15.28 -8.17 -1.87
C GLY A 239 -15.31 -6.80 -1.19
N TRP A 240 -14.22 -6.52 -0.47
CA TRP A 240 -13.96 -5.25 0.19
C TRP A 240 -12.75 -4.63 -0.47
N LEU A 241 -12.81 -3.34 -0.78
CA LEU A 241 -11.69 -2.62 -1.38
C LEU A 241 -11.37 -1.37 -0.56
N GLY A 242 -10.23 -1.41 0.11
CA GLY A 242 -9.63 -0.26 0.78
C GLY A 242 -8.68 0.48 -0.16
N THR A 243 -8.79 1.79 -0.25
CA THR A 243 -7.96 2.62 -1.16
C THR A 243 -6.89 3.46 -0.45
N GLY A 244 -6.94 3.51 0.88
CA GLY A 244 -6.12 4.43 1.66
C GLY A 244 -6.32 5.86 1.18
N ASP A 245 -5.22 6.54 0.87
CA ASP A 245 -5.23 7.91 0.37
C ASP A 245 -4.80 8.01 -1.10
N ALA A 246 -5.10 6.97 -1.89
CA ALA A 246 -4.72 6.94 -3.30
C ALA A 246 -5.32 8.15 -4.03
N HIS A 247 -4.52 8.80 -4.89
CA HIS A 247 -4.98 9.91 -5.71
C HIS A 247 -5.65 9.37 -6.97
N LEU A 248 -6.91 8.97 -6.85
CA LEU A 248 -7.70 8.37 -7.93
C LEU A 248 -8.63 9.40 -8.58
N LYS A 249 -8.04 10.54 -8.96
CA LYS A 249 -8.72 11.67 -9.60
C LYS A 249 -8.37 11.78 -11.09
N GLU A 250 -7.10 11.55 -11.42
CA GLU A 250 -6.63 11.65 -12.80
C GLU A 250 -6.95 10.37 -13.59
N SER A 251 -7.33 10.51 -14.86
CA SER A 251 -7.71 9.36 -15.70
C SER A 251 -6.60 8.31 -15.83
N ALA A 252 -5.33 8.73 -15.80
CA ALA A 252 -4.19 7.81 -15.85
C ALA A 252 -4.11 6.93 -14.59
N ASP A 253 -4.37 7.51 -13.41
CA ASP A 253 -4.35 6.81 -12.12
C ASP A 253 -5.53 5.85 -11.99
N ILE A 254 -6.72 6.29 -12.39
CA ILE A 254 -7.91 5.44 -12.45
C ILE A 254 -7.68 4.26 -13.41
N ALA A 255 -7.11 4.52 -14.59
CA ALA A 255 -6.80 3.45 -15.55
C ALA A 255 -5.75 2.47 -15.00
N ALA A 256 -4.73 2.95 -14.29
CA ALA A 256 -3.74 2.09 -13.63
C ALA A 256 -4.38 1.24 -12.53
N PHE A 257 -5.23 1.83 -11.69
CA PHE A 257 -5.97 1.13 -10.65
C PHE A 257 -6.90 0.05 -11.22
N ARG A 258 -7.63 0.37 -12.30
CA ARG A 258 -8.47 -0.60 -13.03
C ARG A 258 -7.68 -1.76 -13.59
N ARG A 259 -6.51 -1.52 -14.18
CA ARG A 259 -5.60 -2.61 -14.61
C ARG A 259 -5.10 -3.42 -13.43
N GLY A 260 -4.78 -2.75 -12.32
CA GLY A 260 -4.27 -3.35 -11.09
C GLY A 260 -5.27 -4.23 -10.36
N TYR A 261 -6.59 -4.04 -10.52
CA TYR A 261 -7.62 -4.88 -9.90
C TYR A 261 -8.41 -5.72 -10.91
N GLY A 262 -8.50 -5.33 -12.17
CA GLY A 262 -9.16 -6.11 -13.23
C GLY A 262 -10.56 -6.58 -12.83
N ALA A 263 -10.80 -7.87 -12.99
CA ALA A 263 -12.09 -8.51 -12.68
C ALA A 263 -12.45 -8.49 -11.18
N GLU A 264 -11.51 -8.21 -10.27
CA GLU A 264 -11.84 -8.10 -8.85
C GLU A 264 -12.74 -6.91 -8.55
N LEU A 265 -12.73 -5.87 -9.39
CA LEU A 265 -13.58 -4.69 -9.19
C LEU A 265 -15.07 -5.02 -9.27
N ASP A 266 -15.46 -5.98 -10.12
CA ASP A 266 -16.85 -6.41 -10.26
C ASP A 266 -17.37 -7.11 -8.99
N LEU A 267 -16.45 -7.62 -8.16
CA LEU A 267 -16.77 -8.38 -6.95
C LEU A 267 -16.86 -7.49 -5.70
N VAL A 268 -16.55 -6.20 -5.83
CA VAL A 268 -16.51 -5.28 -4.70
C VAL A 268 -17.94 -4.91 -4.30
N SER A 269 -18.33 -5.32 -3.09
CA SER A 269 -19.57 -4.86 -2.46
C SER A 269 -19.33 -3.67 -1.54
N THR A 270 -18.18 -3.63 -0.86
CA THR A 270 -17.84 -2.52 0.04
C THR A 270 -16.60 -1.80 -0.46
N TYR A 271 -16.74 -0.51 -0.77
CA TYR A 271 -15.66 0.35 -1.23
C TYR A 271 -15.40 1.49 -0.25
N LEU A 272 -14.16 1.57 0.23
CA LEU A 272 -13.71 2.71 1.04
C LEU A 272 -13.20 3.80 0.09
N LEU A 273 -13.85 4.96 0.11
CA LEU A 273 -13.47 6.12 -0.67
C LEU A 273 -12.05 6.59 -0.29
N PRO A 274 -11.23 7.02 -1.28
CA PRO A 274 -9.89 7.53 -1.00
C PRO A 274 -9.91 8.73 -0.07
N HIS A 275 -8.94 8.78 0.85
CA HIS A 275 -8.65 9.94 1.71
C HIS A 275 -9.93 10.51 2.35
N HIS A 276 -10.64 9.67 3.12
CA HIS A 276 -11.89 10.01 3.79
C HIS A 276 -13.04 10.47 2.87
N GLY A 277 -12.95 10.27 1.55
CA GLY A 277 -13.91 10.82 0.59
C GLY A 277 -13.57 12.24 0.15
N SER A 278 -12.28 12.55 -0.01
CA SER A 278 -11.82 13.82 -0.55
C SER A 278 -12.04 13.91 -2.08
N ILE A 279 -12.57 15.05 -2.53
CA ILE A 279 -12.69 15.39 -3.96
C ILE A 279 -11.35 15.64 -4.63
N GLU A 280 -10.29 15.87 -3.83
CA GLU A 280 -8.94 15.97 -4.36
C GLU A 280 -8.33 14.59 -4.64
N ASN A 281 -8.95 13.51 -4.19
CA ASN A 281 -8.47 12.14 -4.40
C ASN A 281 -9.41 11.29 -5.25
N SER A 282 -10.55 11.84 -5.69
CA SER A 282 -11.61 11.08 -6.34
C SER A 282 -12.22 11.88 -7.49
N ASP A 283 -12.59 11.21 -8.59
CA ASP A 283 -13.39 11.79 -9.67
C ASP A 283 -14.88 11.40 -9.52
N PRO A 284 -15.80 12.34 -9.25
CA PRO A 284 -17.23 12.04 -9.13
C PRO A 284 -17.88 11.63 -10.46
N ASN A 285 -17.21 11.80 -11.59
CA ASN A 285 -17.70 11.40 -12.91
C ASN A 285 -17.19 10.02 -13.34
N ASP A 286 -16.20 9.46 -12.64
CA ASP A 286 -15.60 8.17 -12.97
C ASP A 286 -15.39 7.31 -11.72
N LEU A 287 -16.51 6.95 -11.07
CA LEU A 287 -16.51 6.03 -9.95
C LEU A 287 -15.97 4.66 -10.39
N ILE A 288 -14.96 4.17 -9.66
CA ILE A 288 -14.06 3.11 -10.14
C ILE A 288 -14.69 1.72 -10.03
N VAL A 289 -15.64 1.58 -9.13
CA VAL A 289 -16.36 0.33 -8.82
C VAL A 289 -17.86 0.57 -8.81
N ASP A 290 -18.61 -0.48 -9.07
CA ASP A 290 -20.05 -0.55 -8.83
C ASP A 290 -20.29 -1.26 -7.49
N ALA A 291 -19.98 -0.58 -6.38
CA ALA A 291 -20.12 -1.13 -5.04
C ALA A 291 -21.52 -0.89 -4.46
N ASP A 292 -22.01 -1.85 -3.66
CA ASP A 292 -23.30 -1.75 -2.97
C ASP A 292 -23.22 -0.81 -1.75
N LEU A 293 -22.05 -0.74 -1.12
CA LEU A 293 -21.78 0.07 0.05
C LEU A 293 -20.53 0.93 -0.15
N TRP A 294 -20.69 2.24 -0.01
CA TRP A 294 -19.62 3.22 -0.07
C TRP A 294 -19.33 3.75 1.32
N VAL A 295 -18.07 3.70 1.74
CA VAL A 295 -17.63 4.11 3.07
C VAL A 295 -16.69 5.30 2.94
N ALA A 296 -16.94 6.34 3.72
CA ALA A 296 -16.00 7.43 3.95
C ALA A 296 -15.59 7.41 5.43
N ALA A 297 -14.31 7.15 5.71
CA ALA A 297 -13.81 7.14 7.09
C ALA A 297 -13.56 8.56 7.61
N ALA A 298 -14.54 9.46 7.52
CA ALA A 298 -14.41 10.86 7.90
C ALA A 298 -14.88 11.12 9.34
N ASP A 299 -14.24 12.06 10.03
CA ASP A 299 -14.74 12.61 11.28
C ASP A 299 -15.57 13.88 10.98
N PRO A 300 -16.88 13.90 11.27
CA PRO A 300 -17.76 15.04 10.98
C PRO A 300 -17.43 16.29 11.79
N ILE A 301 -16.55 16.21 12.80
CA ILE A 301 -16.16 17.35 13.63
C ILE A 301 -15.21 18.30 12.88
N HIS A 302 -14.52 17.82 11.84
CA HIS A 302 -13.54 18.62 11.10
C HIS A 302 -14.14 19.36 9.88
N PRO A 303 -13.61 20.55 9.53
CA PRO A 303 -14.18 21.42 8.50
C PRO A 303 -13.90 20.96 7.05
N TRP A 304 -13.28 19.79 6.85
CA TRP A 304 -12.82 19.31 5.55
C TRP A 304 -13.94 18.90 4.58
N ALA A 305 -15.20 18.92 5.03
CA ALA A 305 -16.37 18.54 4.24
C ALA A 305 -16.19 17.17 3.57
N HIS A 306 -15.80 16.17 4.36
CA HIS A 306 -15.62 14.79 3.94
C HIS A 306 -16.77 13.91 4.47
N PRO A 307 -17.31 12.98 3.66
CA PRO A 307 -17.10 12.89 2.21
C PRO A 307 -17.60 14.16 1.50
N HIS A 308 -16.96 14.48 0.37
CA HIS A 308 -17.38 15.66 -0.41
C HIS A 308 -18.76 15.42 -1.04
N TRP A 309 -19.64 16.42 -0.99
CA TRP A 309 -21.03 16.33 -1.46
C TRP A 309 -21.17 15.91 -2.94
N GLU A 310 -20.20 16.23 -3.80
CA GLU A 310 -20.21 15.76 -5.20
C GLU A 310 -20.05 14.23 -5.30
N LEU A 311 -19.28 13.62 -4.39
CA LEU A 311 -19.12 12.16 -4.33
C LEU A 311 -20.38 11.51 -3.77
N GLU A 312 -20.99 12.10 -2.73
CA GLU A 312 -22.29 11.64 -2.22
C GLU A 312 -23.35 11.65 -3.32
N ALA A 313 -23.42 12.75 -4.08
CA ALA A 313 -24.35 12.89 -5.20
C ALA A 313 -24.03 11.92 -6.34
N ALA A 314 -22.76 11.61 -6.59
CA ALA A 314 -22.35 10.63 -7.59
C ALA A 314 -22.77 9.21 -7.19
N VAL A 315 -22.52 8.81 -5.95
CA VAL A 315 -22.94 7.51 -5.40
C VAL A 315 -24.46 7.39 -5.42
N ALA A 316 -25.19 8.41 -4.96
CA ALA A 316 -26.66 8.39 -4.94
C ALA A 316 -27.30 8.28 -6.35
N ARG A 317 -26.57 8.62 -7.42
CA ARG A 317 -27.06 8.45 -8.81
C ARG A 317 -26.92 7.00 -9.30
N MET A 318 -26.14 6.16 -8.63
CA MET A 318 -25.92 4.77 -9.06
C MET A 318 -27.10 3.85 -8.71
N GLY A 319 -27.90 4.19 -7.70
CA GLY A 319 -29.04 3.40 -7.22
C GLY A 319 -28.88 3.03 -5.76
#